data_AF-A0A2V9Q0P7-F1
#
_entry.id   AF-A0A2V9Q0P7-F1
#
_cell.length_a   1.000
_cell.length_b   1.000
_cell.length_c   1.000
_cell.angle_alpha   90.00
_cell.angle_beta   90.00
_cell.angle_gamma   90.00
#
_symmetry.space_group_name_H-M   'P 1'
#
loop_
_entity.id
_entity.type
_entity.pdbx_description
1 polymer ?
#
loop_
_entity_poly.entity_id
_entity_poly.type
_entity_poly.pdbx_seq_one_letter_code
_entity_poly.pdbx_strand_id
1 'polypeptide(L)'
;MLKLPQKFSAHDNKALVRGLSFSRPLVLIQSDDWGRVGVRDREGYDQLRASGIRLGEHPYDFYTLETVDDVVAIRDFLKRHRDATGRPACLVMNFILANLNFARTEEAAYQELHLVPLTRGLPGHWKRPGLFEAYRRGIIFAGAR
;
A
#
# COMPACT_ATOMS: atom_id res chain seq x y z
N MET A 1 -17.29 69.27 -1.51
CA MET A 1 -16.01 68.52 -1.64
C MET A 1 -15.92 67.56 -0.46
N LEU A 2 -16.57 66.39 -0.56
CA LEU A 2 -16.61 65.38 0.50
C LEU A 2 -15.45 64.39 0.33
N LYS A 3 -14.67 64.19 1.39
CA LYS A 3 -13.65 63.14 1.46
C LYS A 3 -14.32 61.79 1.67
N LEU A 4 -14.11 60.85 0.76
CA LEU A 4 -14.38 59.42 0.94
C LEU A 4 -13.29 58.80 1.82
N PRO A 5 -13.61 57.97 2.82
CA PRO A 5 -12.71 56.93 3.27
C PRO A 5 -13.00 55.64 2.49
N GLN A 6 -12.05 55.23 1.65
CA GLN A 6 -11.94 53.84 1.19
C GLN A 6 -11.68 52.95 2.41
N LYS A 7 -12.67 52.15 2.83
CA LYS A 7 -12.43 51.01 3.69
C LYS A 7 -12.01 49.83 2.81
N PHE A 8 -10.71 49.57 2.75
CA PHE A 8 -10.21 48.26 2.37
C PHE A 8 -10.62 47.27 3.47
N SER A 9 -11.63 46.45 3.22
CA SER A 9 -11.83 45.22 3.97
C SER A 9 -11.09 44.11 3.24
N ALA A 10 -9.83 43.92 3.60
CA ALA A 10 -9.06 42.76 3.22
C ALA A 10 -9.62 41.54 3.94
N HIS A 11 -10.42 40.71 3.29
CA HIS A 11 -10.57 39.29 3.64
C HIS A 11 -10.45 38.50 2.34
N ASP A 12 -9.19 38.29 1.96
CA ASP A 12 -8.81 37.44 0.85
C ASP A 12 -9.37 36.02 1.01
N ASN A 13 -9.86 35.52 -0.12
CA ASN A 13 -10.29 34.16 -0.42
C ASN A 13 -9.64 33.07 0.46
N LYS A 14 -10.35 32.64 1.51
CA LYS A 14 -10.32 31.22 1.85
C LYS A 14 -11.09 30.51 0.77
N ALA A 15 -10.40 30.03 -0.27
CA ALA A 15 -10.96 29.03 -1.17
C ALA A 15 -11.51 27.91 -0.29
N LEU A 16 -12.84 27.84 -0.14
CA LEU A 16 -13.50 26.70 0.46
C LEU A 16 -13.01 25.50 -0.36
N VAL A 17 -12.18 24.64 0.23
CA VAL A 17 -12.01 23.30 -0.29
C VAL A 17 -13.42 22.71 -0.28
N ARG A 18 -14.05 22.65 -1.44
CA ARG A 18 -15.34 21.98 -1.58
C ARG A 18 -15.08 20.52 -1.22
N GLY A 19 -15.53 20.12 -0.03
CA GLY A 19 -15.47 18.73 0.39
C GLY A 19 -16.20 17.85 -0.62
N LEU A 20 -15.75 16.60 -0.74
CA LEU A 20 -16.45 15.63 -1.58
C LEU A 20 -17.82 15.35 -0.94
N SER A 21 -18.89 15.67 -1.66
CA SER A 21 -20.26 15.33 -1.29
C SER A 21 -20.77 14.23 -2.21
N PHE A 22 -21.35 13.20 -1.61
CA PHE A 22 -21.91 12.07 -2.32
C PHE A 22 -23.40 11.97 -1.99
N SER A 23 -24.21 11.58 -2.97
CA SER A 23 -25.66 11.37 -2.78
C SER A 23 -26.00 10.21 -1.84
N ARG A 24 -25.00 9.46 -1.40
CA ARG A 24 -25.11 8.32 -0.47
C ARG A 24 -23.88 8.20 0.41
N PRO A 25 -23.99 7.56 1.60
CA PRO A 25 -22.83 7.19 2.39
C PRO A 25 -21.90 6.24 1.63
N LEU A 26 -20.59 6.43 1.82
CA LEU A 26 -19.54 5.58 1.26
C LEU A 26 -18.66 5.03 2.39
N VAL A 27 -18.27 3.76 2.25
CA VAL A 27 -17.19 3.17 3.04
C VAL A 27 -16.04 2.89 2.08
N LEU A 28 -14.87 3.47 2.37
CA LEU A 28 -13.66 3.31 1.58
C LEU A 28 -12.65 2.51 2.38
N ILE A 29 -12.27 1.35 1.85
CA ILE A 29 -11.25 0.49 2.44
C ILE A 29 -10.01 0.61 1.55
N GLN A 30 -8.89 0.98 2.17
CA GLN A 30 -7.60 1.09 1.50
C GLN A 30 -6.54 0.43 2.36
N SER A 31 -5.51 -0.13 1.72
CA SER A 31 -4.35 -0.70 2.38
C SER A 31 -3.11 -0.40 1.55
N ASP A 32 -2.03 -0.02 2.23
CA ASP A 32 -0.75 0.38 1.67
C ASP A 32 0.34 -0.69 1.78
N ASP A 33 1.51 -0.39 1.20
CA ASP A 33 2.74 -1.18 1.19
C ASP A 33 2.68 -2.56 0.52
N TRP A 34 1.70 -2.80 -0.35
CA TRP A 34 1.58 -4.08 -1.04
C TRP A 34 2.81 -4.38 -1.90
N GLY A 35 3.31 -5.62 -1.82
CA GLY A 35 4.49 -6.06 -2.58
C GLY A 35 5.83 -5.66 -1.95
N ARG A 36 5.82 -5.13 -0.73
CA ARG A 36 7.01 -4.79 0.05
C ARG A 36 7.65 -6.03 0.67
N VAL A 37 8.96 -6.18 0.48
CA VAL A 37 9.74 -7.19 1.21
C VAL A 37 10.02 -6.75 2.65
N GLY A 38 10.02 -7.69 3.58
CA GLY A 38 10.21 -7.44 5.02
C GLY A 38 11.11 -8.49 5.68
N VAL A 39 10.59 -9.25 6.64
CA VAL A 39 11.23 -10.47 7.15
C VAL A 39 10.84 -11.64 6.24
N ARG A 40 11.83 -12.38 5.71
CA ARG A 40 11.65 -13.40 4.64
C ARG A 40 10.46 -14.34 4.87
N ASP A 41 10.50 -15.02 6.00
CA ASP A 41 9.59 -16.06 6.43
C ASP A 41 9.95 -16.43 7.88
N ARG A 42 9.36 -17.51 8.38
CA ARG A 42 9.64 -17.99 9.73
C ARG A 42 11.12 -18.32 9.95
N GLU A 43 11.75 -18.96 8.96
CA GLU A 43 13.16 -19.32 9.04
C GLU A 43 14.04 -18.06 9.12
N GLY A 44 13.78 -17.06 8.26
CA GLY A 44 14.46 -15.78 8.32
C GLY A 44 14.22 -15.04 9.65
N TYR A 45 13.00 -15.07 10.18
CA TYR A 45 12.68 -14.49 11.48
C TYR A 45 13.51 -15.13 12.60
N ASP A 46 13.57 -16.47 12.64
CA ASP A 46 14.31 -17.21 13.66
C ASP A 46 15.83 -16.99 13.51
N GLN A 47 16.35 -16.90 12.28
CA GLN A 47 17.76 -16.55 12.01
C GLN A 47 18.13 -15.16 12.53
N LEU A 48 17.30 -14.14 12.25
CA LEU A 48 17.55 -12.76 12.72
C LEU A 48 17.50 -12.68 14.25
N ARG A 49 16.58 -13.40 14.89
CA ARG A 49 16.54 -13.48 16.36
C ARG A 49 17.76 -14.18 16.94
N ALA A 50 18.22 -15.27 16.32
CA ALA A 50 19.42 -15.99 16.74
C ALA A 50 20.69 -15.14 16.61
N SER A 51 20.75 -14.20 15.65
CA SER A 51 21.84 -13.24 15.51
C SER A 51 21.76 -12.04 16.48
N GLY A 52 20.80 -12.03 17.41
CA GLY A 52 20.64 -10.99 18.43
C GLY A 52 19.77 -9.81 18.02
N ILE A 53 19.13 -9.84 16.84
CA ILE A 53 18.13 -8.82 16.48
C ILE A 53 16.86 -9.08 17.28
N ARG A 54 16.40 -8.07 18.01
CA ARG A 54 15.12 -8.13 18.72
C ARG A 54 13.98 -7.97 17.72
N LEU A 55 13.27 -9.06 17.46
CA LEU A 55 12.04 -9.10 16.68
C LEU A 55 10.92 -9.70 17.52
N GLY A 56 9.69 -9.25 17.26
CA GLY A 56 8.46 -9.70 17.89
C GLY A 56 7.96 -8.79 19.01
N GLU A 57 8.57 -7.62 19.18
CA GLU A 57 8.18 -6.60 20.16
C GLU A 57 7.24 -5.56 19.52
N HIS A 58 7.31 -5.39 18.20
CA HIS A 58 6.52 -4.45 17.44
C HIS A 58 5.71 -5.12 16.33
N PRO A 59 4.54 -4.57 15.94
CA PRO A 59 3.74 -5.13 14.84
C PRO A 59 4.51 -5.26 13.52
N TYR A 60 5.44 -4.34 13.26
CA TYR A 60 6.24 -4.30 12.03
C TYR A 60 7.29 -5.41 11.95
N ASP A 61 7.63 -6.05 13.07
CA ASP A 61 8.60 -7.14 13.13
C ASP A 61 8.10 -8.41 12.42
N PHE A 62 6.80 -8.46 12.16
CA PHE A 62 6.12 -9.56 11.49
C PHE A 62 5.80 -9.24 10.03
N TYR A 63 6.19 -8.07 9.53
CA TYR A 63 5.91 -7.68 8.15
C TYR A 63 6.71 -8.57 7.21
N THR A 64 6.01 -9.28 6.35
CA THR A 64 6.58 -10.15 5.31
C THR A 64 5.84 -9.92 4.01
N LEU A 65 6.45 -10.33 2.91
CA LEU A 65 5.80 -10.31 1.61
C LEU A 65 4.62 -11.29 1.60
N GLU A 66 3.50 -10.85 1.05
CA GLU A 66 2.24 -11.57 0.99
C GLU A 66 2.38 -12.89 0.23
N THR A 67 1.53 -13.85 0.56
CA THR A 67 1.40 -15.12 -0.15
C THR A 67 0.19 -15.12 -1.08
N VAL A 68 0.12 -16.11 -1.97
CA VAL A 68 -1.08 -16.33 -2.80
C VAL A 68 -2.30 -16.56 -1.93
N ASP A 69 -2.14 -17.27 -0.82
CA ASP A 69 -3.24 -17.60 0.09
C ASP A 69 -3.76 -16.36 0.81
N ASP A 70 -2.89 -15.43 1.21
CA ASP A 70 -3.29 -14.14 1.80
C ASP A 70 -4.18 -13.34 0.83
N VAL A 71 -3.75 -13.23 -0.43
CA VAL A 71 -4.49 -12.52 -1.48
C VAL A 71 -5.85 -13.18 -1.75
N VAL A 72 -5.88 -14.52 -1.80
CA VAL A 72 -7.11 -15.29 -1.98
C VAL A 72 -8.06 -15.13 -0.79
N ALA A 73 -7.54 -15.19 0.43
CA ALA A 73 -8.33 -15.05 1.65
C ALA A 73 -9.00 -13.68 1.75
N ILE A 74 -8.25 -12.60 1.47
CA ILE A 74 -8.79 -11.24 1.45
C ILE A 74 -9.85 -11.10 0.35
N ARG A 75 -9.57 -11.58 -0.87
CA ARG A 75 -10.53 -11.57 -1.98
C ARG A 75 -11.84 -12.26 -1.59
N ASP A 76 -11.77 -13.45 -1.00
CA ASP A 76 -12.95 -14.24 -0.65
C ASP A 76 -13.69 -13.64 0.54
N PHE A 77 -12.98 -13.06 1.49
CA PHE A 77 -13.57 -12.27 2.59
C PHE A 77 -14.37 -11.08 2.05
N LEU A 78 -13.80 -10.30 1.14
CA LEU A 78 -14.46 -9.13 0.53
C LEU A 78 -15.69 -9.54 -0.29
N LYS A 79 -15.61 -10.64 -1.07
CA LYS A 79 -16.73 -11.15 -1.86
C LYS A 79 -17.94 -11.60 -1.04
N ARG A 80 -17.73 -12.04 0.22
CA ARG A 80 -18.81 -12.47 1.12
C ARG A 80 -19.64 -11.31 1.66
N HIS A 81 -19.07 -10.11 1.72
CA HIS A 81 -19.76 -8.92 2.23
C HIS A 81 -20.36 -8.15 1.07
N ARG A 82 -21.69 -7.90 1.13
CA ARG A 82 -22.42 -7.20 0.07
C ARG A 82 -23.09 -5.95 0.61
N ASP A 83 -23.09 -4.90 -0.20
CA ASP A 83 -23.87 -3.69 0.09
C ASP A 83 -25.38 -3.91 -0.15
N ALA A 84 -26.19 -2.89 0.13
CA ALA A 84 -27.65 -2.91 -0.06
C ALA A 84 -28.09 -3.14 -1.52
N THR A 85 -27.17 -3.07 -2.49
CA THR A 85 -27.41 -3.32 -3.91
C THR A 85 -26.83 -4.66 -4.39
N GLY A 86 -26.31 -5.48 -3.47
CA GLY A 86 -25.72 -6.78 -3.76
C GLY A 86 -24.28 -6.74 -4.28
N ARG A 87 -23.64 -5.57 -4.35
CA ARG A 87 -22.25 -5.43 -4.81
C ARG A 87 -21.30 -5.89 -3.70
N PRO A 88 -20.25 -6.67 -4.01
CA PRO A 88 -19.26 -7.09 -3.03
C PRO A 88 -18.45 -5.89 -2.53
N ALA A 89 -17.88 -6.00 -1.32
CA ALA A 89 -16.90 -5.04 -0.83
C ALA A 89 -15.64 -5.03 -1.72
N CYS A 90 -15.00 -3.87 -1.82
CA CYS A 90 -13.76 -3.68 -2.57
C CYS A 90 -12.68 -3.08 -1.66
N LEU A 91 -11.43 -3.41 -1.95
CA LEU A 91 -10.24 -2.86 -1.31
C LEU A 91 -9.39 -2.17 -2.37
N VAL A 92 -8.96 -0.94 -2.08
CA VAL A 92 -7.88 -0.31 -2.84
C VAL A 92 -6.56 -0.79 -2.26
N MET A 93 -5.75 -1.45 -3.10
CA MET A 93 -4.42 -1.93 -2.74
C MET A 93 -3.39 -0.95 -3.30
N ASN A 94 -2.69 -0.23 -2.44
CA ASN A 94 -1.60 0.67 -2.84
C ASN A 94 -0.29 -0.11 -2.79
N PHE A 95 0.28 -0.33 -3.98
CA PHE A 95 1.52 -1.06 -4.15
C PHE A 95 2.73 -0.14 -4.04
N ILE A 96 3.82 -0.65 -3.47
CA ILE A 96 5.11 -0.03 -3.68
C ILE A 96 5.54 -0.20 -5.15
N LEU A 97 6.33 0.74 -5.66
CA LEU A 97 6.79 0.69 -7.07
C LEU A 97 8.10 -0.11 -7.23
N ALA A 98 8.91 -0.18 -6.18
CA ALA A 98 10.19 -0.86 -6.18
C ALA A 98 10.64 -1.22 -4.77
N ASN A 99 11.37 -2.34 -4.64
CA ASN A 99 12.05 -2.73 -3.41
C ASN A 99 13.54 -2.37 -3.48
N LEU A 100 14.20 -2.25 -2.33
CA LEU A 100 15.67 -2.12 -2.26
C LEU A 100 16.37 -3.39 -2.75
N ASN A 101 17.42 -3.21 -3.54
CA ASN A 101 18.38 -4.27 -3.84
C ASN A 101 19.53 -4.21 -2.83
N PHE A 102 19.36 -4.89 -1.70
CA PHE A 102 20.36 -4.88 -0.62
C PHE A 102 21.76 -5.27 -1.09
N ALA A 103 21.89 -6.32 -1.89
CA ALA A 103 23.18 -6.78 -2.40
C ALA A 103 23.89 -5.70 -3.23
N ARG A 104 23.19 -5.08 -4.18
CA ARG A 104 23.79 -4.01 -5.00
C ARG A 104 24.09 -2.75 -4.21
N THR A 105 23.22 -2.39 -3.26
CA THR A 105 23.46 -1.24 -2.38
C THR A 105 24.65 -1.47 -1.45
N GLU A 106 24.87 -2.70 -1.01
CA GLU A 106 26.08 -3.09 -0.26
C GLU A 106 27.34 -3.07 -1.14
N GLU A 107 27.28 -3.60 -2.37
CA GLU A 107 28.38 -3.52 -3.37
C GLU A 107 28.81 -2.08 -3.64
N ALA A 108 27.87 -1.13 -3.62
CA ALA A 108 28.13 0.30 -3.77
C ALA A 108 28.56 1.01 -2.47
N ALA A 109 28.93 0.25 -1.43
CA ALA A 109 29.30 0.77 -0.11
C ALA A 109 28.26 1.75 0.47
N TYR A 110 26.98 1.51 0.19
CA TYR A 110 25.84 2.31 0.62
C TYR A 110 25.87 3.78 0.15
N GLN A 111 26.70 4.10 -0.86
CA GLN A 111 26.73 5.43 -1.48
C GLN A 111 25.64 5.59 -2.53
N GLU A 112 25.13 4.48 -3.07
CA GLU A 112 24.06 4.46 -4.07
C GLU A 112 22.89 3.57 -3.62
N LEU A 113 21.68 4.08 -3.85
CA LEU A 113 20.45 3.34 -3.60
C LEU A 113 20.04 2.63 -4.88
N HIS A 114 20.09 1.30 -4.88
CA HIS A 114 19.70 0.49 -6.00
C HIS A 114 18.32 -0.12 -5.77
N LEU A 115 17.43 0.04 -6.75
CA LEU A 115 16.05 -0.43 -6.69
C LEU A 115 15.81 -1.59 -7.65
N VAL A 116 14.97 -2.53 -7.23
CA VAL A 116 14.34 -3.53 -8.10
C VAL A 116 12.90 -3.08 -8.32
N PRO A 117 12.53 -2.60 -9.52
CA PRO A 117 11.14 -2.32 -9.85
C PRO A 117 10.27 -3.55 -9.61
N LEU A 118 9.12 -3.38 -8.97
CA LEU A 118 8.23 -4.50 -8.63
C LEU A 118 7.79 -5.28 -9.89
N THR A 119 7.68 -4.61 -11.02
CA THR A 119 7.41 -5.20 -12.35
C THR A 119 8.50 -6.12 -12.87
N ARG A 120 9.73 -6.01 -12.34
CA ARG A 120 10.88 -6.86 -12.68
C ARG A 120 11.10 -8.00 -11.67
N GLY A 121 10.28 -8.08 -10.63
CA GLY A 121 10.32 -9.13 -9.61
C GLY A 121 10.73 -8.64 -8.23
N LEU A 122 11.24 -9.56 -7.42
CA LEU A 122 11.60 -9.34 -6.01
C LEU A 122 13.13 -9.35 -5.85
N PRO A 123 13.69 -8.59 -4.89
CA PRO A 123 15.12 -8.58 -4.64
C PRO A 123 15.60 -9.87 -3.97
N GLY A 124 16.85 -10.25 -4.26
CA GLY A 124 17.58 -11.31 -3.55
C GLY A 124 16.88 -12.68 -3.61
N HIS A 125 16.79 -13.34 -2.45
CA HIS A 125 16.24 -14.70 -2.33
C HIS A 125 14.73 -14.74 -2.07
N TRP A 126 14.04 -13.60 -2.17
CA TRP A 126 12.59 -13.57 -1.98
C TRP A 126 11.88 -14.33 -3.09
N LYS A 127 11.11 -15.34 -2.69
CA LYS A 127 10.31 -16.17 -3.60
C LYS A 127 8.87 -16.23 -3.08
N ARG A 128 7.94 -15.77 -3.91
CA ARG A 128 6.50 -15.96 -3.74
C ARG A 128 5.89 -16.41 -5.06
N PRO A 129 6.03 -17.71 -5.41
CA PRO A 129 5.52 -18.24 -6.66
C PRO A 129 4.03 -17.93 -6.84
N GLY A 130 3.66 -17.42 -8.00
CA GLY A 130 2.27 -17.11 -8.33
C GLY A 130 1.70 -15.85 -7.66
N LEU A 131 2.43 -15.14 -6.80
CA LEU A 131 1.93 -13.94 -6.12
C LEU A 131 1.51 -12.84 -7.09
N PHE A 132 2.37 -12.49 -8.05
CA PHE A 132 2.03 -11.48 -9.05
C PHE A 132 0.82 -11.87 -9.89
N GLU A 133 0.65 -13.16 -10.20
CA GLU A 133 -0.55 -13.63 -10.88
C GLU A 133 -1.79 -13.56 -9.98
N ALA A 134 -1.64 -13.83 -8.69
CA ALA A 134 -2.71 -13.66 -7.72
C ALA A 134 -3.15 -12.19 -7.62
N TYR A 135 -2.19 -11.25 -7.59
CA TYR A 135 -2.49 -9.81 -7.66
C TYR A 135 -3.27 -9.45 -8.93
N ARG A 136 -2.78 -9.86 -10.10
CA ARG A 136 -3.46 -9.57 -11.38
C ARG A 136 -4.87 -10.15 -11.44
N ARG A 137 -5.08 -11.37 -10.91
CA ARG A 137 -6.43 -11.99 -10.83
C ARG A 137 -7.32 -11.33 -9.79
N GLY A 138 -6.75 -10.76 -8.73
CA GLY A 138 -7.47 -10.04 -7.67
C GLY A 138 -7.94 -8.65 -8.12
N ILE A 139 -7.21 -8.02 -9.04
CA ILE A 139 -7.63 -6.78 -9.69
C ILE A 139 -8.78 -7.11 -10.66
N ILE A 140 -10.00 -6.91 -10.19
CA ILE A 140 -11.17 -6.91 -11.06
C ILE A 140 -11.20 -5.54 -11.76
N PHE A 141 -10.87 -5.50 -13.05
CA PHE A 141 -11.23 -4.35 -13.87
C PHE A 141 -12.76 -4.24 -13.86
N ALA A 142 -13.28 -3.18 -13.23
CA ALA A 142 -14.71 -2.85 -13.21
C ALA A 142 -15.19 -2.33 -14.59
N GLY A 143 -14.85 -3.04 -15.67
CA GLY A 143 -15.07 -2.64 -17.06
C GLY A 143 -15.82 -3.68 -17.91
N ALA A 144 -16.49 -4.66 -17.30
CA ALA A 144 -17.36 -5.59 -18.01
C ALA A 144 -18.72 -5.68 -17.30
N ARG A 145 -19.57 -4.68 -17.58
CA ARG A 145 -21.04 -4.81 -17.55
C ARG A 145 -21.59 -3.99 -18.71
#